data_AF-A0A6L7WIB5-F1
#
_entry.id   AF-A0A6L7WIB5-F1
#
_cell.length_a   1.000
_cell.length_b   1.000
_cell.length_c   1.000
_cell.angle_alpha   90.00
_cell.angle_beta   90.00
_cell.angle_gamma   90.00
#
_symmetry.space_group_name_H-M   'P 1'
#
loop_
_entity.id
_entity.type
_entity.pdbx_description
1 polymer ?
#
loop_
_entity_poly.entity_id
_entity_poly.type
_entity_poly.pdbx_seq_one_letter_code
_entity_poly.pdbx_strand_id
1 'polypeptide(L)'
;MPAKNSAAVPTLPRLRPSCITSDLTDHLGARFTGLSYHVRACGCDSCGGQAPPTNGGTLGSSRSECPTVVRRLLSQTRHEWLALYTRRTLHHMGVTPQEVPGAARPRGAWLRQLRVSMEMTQRDLAGELGVSTNTVARWERNEVEMRHPQMLRLALDAVRHKRGQRKLSADDHIATRSPTHQTAAPESGAGTLFRLAERGATFATRERAEALASGIPEGDVTIDFSGVKAASPSFLDGLIGVLSERTASTALTGLTVEMEQLAGLIVARRGVGGRFRLPAA
;
A
#
# COMPACT_ATOMS: atom_id res chain seq x y z
N MET A 1 -61.89 42.48 2.92
CA MET A 1 -62.40 41.15 2.49
C MET A 1 -61.64 40.82 1.21
N PRO A 2 -60.88 39.71 1.05
CA PRO A 2 -60.87 38.40 1.75
C PRO A 2 -59.52 38.07 2.45
N ALA A 3 -59.55 37.37 3.59
CA ALA A 3 -59.28 35.95 3.84
C ALA A 3 -57.80 35.62 4.16
N LYS A 4 -57.54 35.42 5.45
CA LYS A 4 -56.29 34.91 6.04
C LYS A 4 -56.33 33.37 6.04
N ASN A 5 -55.30 32.71 5.52
CA ASN A 5 -55.07 31.28 5.70
C ASN A 5 -54.01 31.08 6.80
N SER A 6 -54.45 30.62 7.97
CA SER A 6 -53.58 30.12 9.04
C SER A 6 -53.35 28.63 8.84
N ALA A 7 -52.11 28.23 8.58
CA ALA A 7 -51.69 26.83 8.61
C ALA A 7 -51.14 26.49 10.00
N ALA A 8 -51.62 25.37 10.54
CA ALA A 8 -51.32 24.87 11.89
C ALA A 8 -49.89 24.31 12.00
N VAL A 9 -49.25 24.60 13.13
CA VAL A 9 -47.96 24.03 13.56
C VAL A 9 -48.23 22.67 14.22
N PRO A 10 -47.56 21.57 13.83
CA PRO A 10 -47.69 20.31 14.54
C PRO A 10 -46.80 20.27 15.79
N THR A 11 -47.43 19.96 16.92
CA THR A 11 -46.85 19.75 18.25
C THR A 11 -46.05 18.44 18.30
N LEU A 12 -44.78 18.50 18.73
CA LEU A 12 -43.96 17.32 19.03
C LEU A 12 -44.25 16.81 20.45
N PRO A 13 -44.26 15.48 20.68
CA PRO A 13 -44.34 14.94 22.03
C PRO A 13 -42.97 14.97 22.72
N ARG A 14 -42.95 15.52 23.95
CA ARG A 14 -41.86 15.37 24.92
C ARG A 14 -42.01 14.03 25.65
N LEU A 15 -40.95 13.22 25.70
CA LEU A 15 -40.76 12.23 26.76
C LEU A 15 -39.32 12.28 27.31
N ARG A 16 -39.25 11.98 28.61
CA ARG A 16 -38.23 12.32 29.63
C ARG A 16 -37.07 11.32 29.72
N PRO A 17 -36.00 11.64 30.51
CA PRO A 17 -34.76 10.87 30.61
C PRO A 17 -34.72 9.94 31.83
N SER A 18 -34.09 8.77 31.66
CA SER A 18 -33.41 7.92 32.67
C SER A 18 -32.92 6.65 31.92
N CYS A 19 -31.72 6.08 32.07
CA CYS A 19 -30.87 5.87 33.24
C CYS A 19 -29.37 5.84 32.85
N ILE A 20 -28.53 6.07 33.85
CA ILE A 20 -27.08 5.89 33.90
C ILE A 20 -26.74 4.38 33.99
N THR A 21 -25.76 3.90 33.22
CA THR A 21 -24.70 2.98 33.68
C THR A 21 -23.45 3.15 32.81
N SER A 22 -22.31 3.02 33.47
CA SER A 22 -20.95 3.44 33.17
C SER A 22 -20.12 2.50 32.28
N ASP A 23 -19.08 3.12 31.68
CA ASP A 23 -17.73 2.62 31.36
C ASP A 23 -17.52 1.40 30.46
N LEU A 24 -16.85 1.60 29.31
CA LEU A 24 -15.39 1.41 29.17
C LEU A 24 -15.03 1.31 27.66
N THR A 25 -14.76 2.42 26.96
CA THR A 25 -14.01 2.41 25.68
C THR A 25 -13.47 3.80 25.31
N ASP A 26 -12.45 4.24 26.04
CA ASP A 26 -11.41 5.17 25.57
C ASP A 26 -10.23 4.27 25.12
N HIS A 27 -9.55 4.40 23.99
CA HIS A 27 -9.36 5.46 23.02
C HIS A 27 -9.27 4.85 21.59
N LEU A 28 -9.47 5.69 20.57
CA LEU A 28 -9.49 5.43 19.11
C LEU A 28 -10.89 5.35 18.48
N GLY A 29 -11.65 6.45 18.54
CA GLY A 29 -12.96 6.48 17.90
C GLY A 29 -13.67 7.83 17.83
N ALA A 30 -12.97 8.94 17.60
CA ALA A 30 -13.62 10.25 17.48
C ALA A 30 -13.13 11.01 16.23
N ARG A 31 -13.55 10.58 15.04
CA ARG A 31 -13.65 11.47 13.84
C ARG A 31 -14.43 10.96 12.63
N PHE A 32 -15.23 9.89 12.73
CA PHE A 32 -16.14 9.48 11.67
C PHE A 32 -17.47 8.93 12.23
N THR A 33 -18.34 9.81 12.71
CA THR A 33 -19.76 9.49 12.94
C THR A 33 -20.59 10.23 11.89
N GLY A 34 -20.90 9.53 10.79
CA GLY A 34 -21.78 10.04 9.73
C GLY A 34 -22.45 8.96 8.89
N LEU A 35 -22.27 7.67 9.22
CA LEU A 35 -22.93 6.56 8.52
C LEU A 35 -23.50 5.59 9.55
N SER A 36 -24.76 5.80 9.92
CA SER A 36 -25.55 4.80 10.64
C SER A 36 -26.03 3.76 9.62
N TYR A 37 -25.45 2.57 9.64
CA TYR A 37 -26.02 1.41 8.92
C TYR A 37 -26.98 0.68 9.85
N HIS A 38 -28.26 0.64 9.49
CA HIS A 38 -29.22 -0.27 10.11
C HIS A 38 -28.96 -1.69 9.60
N VAL A 39 -28.37 -2.55 10.44
CA VAL A 39 -28.33 -3.99 10.17
C VAL A 39 -29.70 -4.56 10.54
N ARG A 40 -30.54 -4.83 9.53
CA ARG A 40 -31.66 -5.76 9.69
C ARG A 40 -31.06 -7.17 9.75
N ALA A 41 -31.22 -7.84 10.88
CA ALA A 41 -30.97 -9.27 10.97
C ALA A 41 -31.99 -9.99 10.06
N CYS A 42 -31.53 -10.53 8.93
CA CYS A 42 -32.27 -11.55 8.20
C CYS A 42 -32.23 -12.84 9.02
N GLY A 43 -33.40 -13.33 9.43
CA GLY A 43 -33.54 -14.68 9.96
C GLY A 43 -33.14 -15.68 8.87
N CYS A 44 -32.13 -16.52 9.14
CA CYS A 44 -31.79 -17.64 8.27
C CYS A 44 -32.73 -18.81 8.57
N ASP A 45 -33.75 -19.00 7.73
CA ASP A 45 -34.64 -20.18 7.72
C ASP A 45 -34.01 -21.41 7.04
N SER A 46 -32.67 -21.55 7.07
CA SER A 46 -31.96 -22.63 6.35
C SER A 46 -31.00 -23.42 7.23
N CYS A 47 -31.34 -23.58 8.51
CA CYS A 47 -30.73 -24.60 9.37
C CYS A 47 -31.79 -25.67 9.64
N GLY A 48 -31.90 -26.65 8.73
CA GLY A 48 -32.67 -27.86 8.98
C GLY A 48 -32.00 -28.69 10.07
N GLY A 49 -32.48 -28.56 11.30
CA GLY A 49 -32.05 -29.36 12.44
C GLY A 49 -33.22 -29.56 13.40
N GLN A 50 -33.61 -30.82 13.60
CA GLN A 50 -34.70 -31.22 14.50
C GLN A 50 -34.45 -30.70 15.92
N ALA A 51 -35.48 -30.09 16.51
CA ALA A 51 -35.47 -29.62 17.89
C ALA A 51 -35.62 -30.80 18.87
N PRO A 52 -34.80 -30.90 19.93
CA PRO A 52 -35.12 -31.72 21.10
C PRO A 52 -36.04 -30.95 22.07
N PRO A 53 -36.83 -31.67 22.90
CA PRO A 53 -37.79 -31.07 23.80
C PRO A 53 -37.12 -30.24 24.90
N THR A 54 -37.74 -29.08 25.13
CA THR A 54 -37.39 -28.06 26.11
C THR A 54 -37.50 -28.57 27.55
N ASN A 55 -36.43 -28.44 28.34
CA ASN A 55 -36.52 -28.29 29.78
C ASN A 55 -35.72 -27.05 30.20
N GLY A 56 -36.36 -26.25 31.06
CA GLY A 56 -35.98 -24.88 31.39
C GLY A 56 -34.60 -24.74 32.02
N GLY A 57 -33.94 -23.63 31.68
CA GLY A 57 -32.69 -23.19 32.27
C GLY A 57 -32.37 -21.79 31.80
N THR A 58 -32.70 -20.80 32.62
CA THR A 58 -32.37 -19.39 32.40
C THR A 58 -30.88 -19.18 32.63
N LEU A 59 -30.06 -19.14 31.57
CA LEU A 59 -28.69 -18.64 31.62
C LEU A 59 -28.40 -17.78 30.39
N GLY A 60 -27.82 -16.60 30.65
CA GLY A 60 -27.54 -15.54 29.68
C GLY A 60 -26.71 -16.03 28.50
N SER A 61 -27.36 -16.10 27.33
CA SER A 61 -26.73 -16.50 26.09
C SER A 61 -25.99 -15.31 25.48
N SER A 62 -24.66 -15.29 25.70
CA SER A 62 -23.73 -14.47 24.94
C SER A 62 -23.87 -14.84 23.46
N ARG A 63 -24.38 -13.90 22.65
CA ARG A 63 -24.50 -14.04 21.21
C ARG A 63 -23.09 -14.06 20.62
N SER A 64 -22.55 -15.26 20.38
CA SER A 64 -21.36 -15.44 19.56
C SER A 64 -21.73 -15.09 18.12
N GLU A 65 -21.20 -13.98 17.64
CA GLU A 65 -21.31 -13.60 16.22
C GLU A 65 -20.58 -14.64 15.36
N CYS A 66 -21.23 -15.06 14.28
CA CYS A 66 -20.70 -16.07 13.39
C CYS A 66 -19.41 -15.55 12.71
N PRO A 67 -18.24 -16.20 12.88
CA PRO A 67 -16.94 -15.71 12.38
C PRO A 67 -16.92 -15.43 10.86
N THR A 68 -17.82 -16.07 10.11
CA THR A 68 -17.94 -15.94 8.65
C THR A 68 -18.50 -14.58 8.22
N VAL A 69 -19.41 -13.99 9.01
CA VAL A 69 -20.02 -12.68 8.70
C VAL A 69 -19.01 -11.56 8.95
N VAL A 70 -18.25 -11.65 10.06
CA VAL A 70 -17.18 -10.71 10.40
C VAL A 70 -16.07 -10.73 9.34
N ARG A 71 -15.65 -11.92 8.87
CA ARG A 71 -14.64 -12.03 7.78
C ARG A 71 -15.10 -11.42 6.46
N ARG A 72 -16.39 -11.51 6.12
CA ARG A 72 -16.94 -10.94 4.87
C ARG A 72 -17.05 -9.41 4.94
N LEU A 73 -17.46 -8.87 6.08
CA LEU A 73 -17.53 -7.42 6.31
C LEU A 73 -16.13 -6.78 6.33
N LEU A 74 -15.14 -7.45 6.95
CA LEU A 74 -13.74 -7.00 6.94
C LEU A 74 -13.08 -7.11 5.56
N SER A 75 -13.46 -8.09 4.73
CA SER A 75 -12.91 -8.19 3.36
C SER A 75 -13.52 -7.16 2.42
N GLN A 76 -14.79 -6.80 2.59
CA GLN A 76 -15.48 -5.80 1.76
C GLN A 76 -15.00 -4.38 2.06
N THR A 77 -14.86 -4.02 3.34
CA THR A 77 -14.28 -2.73 3.76
C THR A 77 -12.82 -2.58 3.35
N ARG A 78 -12.03 -3.66 3.32
CA ARG A 78 -10.64 -3.65 2.85
C ARG A 78 -10.52 -3.29 1.36
N HIS A 79 -11.40 -3.77 0.50
CA HIS A 79 -11.35 -3.46 -0.94
C HIS A 79 -11.80 -2.03 -1.23
N GLU A 80 -12.84 -1.55 -0.54
CA GLU A 80 -13.31 -0.17 -0.68
C GLU A 80 -12.26 0.83 -0.17
N TRP A 81 -11.59 0.52 0.94
CA TRP A 81 -10.54 1.37 1.49
C TRP A 81 -9.30 1.42 0.58
N LEU A 82 -8.86 0.28 0.04
CA LEU A 82 -7.77 0.23 -0.96
C LEU A 82 -8.14 0.98 -2.25
N ALA A 83 -9.38 0.90 -2.69
CA ALA A 83 -9.86 1.61 -3.88
C ALA A 83 -9.90 3.14 -3.66
N LEU A 84 -10.33 3.60 -2.48
CA LEU A 84 -10.37 5.03 -2.15
C LEU A 84 -8.97 5.60 -1.90
N TYR A 85 -8.10 4.85 -1.22
CA TYR A 85 -6.72 5.23 -0.97
C TYR A 85 -5.95 5.38 -2.29
N THR A 86 -6.00 4.37 -3.16
CA THR A 86 -5.32 4.44 -4.48
C THR A 86 -5.83 5.61 -5.33
N ARG A 87 -7.13 5.91 -5.32
CA ARG A 87 -7.69 7.08 -6.02
C ARG A 87 -7.12 8.40 -5.52
N ARG A 88 -7.02 8.58 -4.20
CA ARG A 88 -6.61 9.84 -3.58
C ARG A 88 -5.11 10.10 -3.74
N THR A 89 -4.29 9.06 -3.58
CA THR A 89 -2.83 9.19 -3.72
C THR A 89 -2.43 9.44 -5.18
N LEU A 90 -3.08 8.79 -6.15
CA LEU A 90 -2.83 9.04 -7.58
C LEU A 90 -3.20 10.47 -8.00
N HIS A 91 -4.30 11.01 -7.46
CA HIS A 91 -4.74 12.37 -7.76
C HIS A 91 -3.81 13.46 -7.21
N HIS A 92 -3.13 13.23 -6.08
CA HIS A 92 -2.13 14.16 -5.55
C HIS A 92 -0.78 14.10 -6.26
N MET A 93 -0.46 13.01 -6.94
CA MET A 93 0.76 12.89 -7.75
C MET A 93 0.62 13.49 -9.16
N GLY A 94 -0.48 14.21 -9.46
CA GLY A 94 -0.74 14.74 -10.81
C GLY A 94 -0.97 13.67 -11.88
N VAL A 95 -1.12 12.40 -11.46
CA VAL A 95 -1.52 11.31 -12.32
C VAL A 95 -3.03 11.43 -12.47
N THR A 96 -3.48 12.15 -13.50
CA THR A 96 -4.86 12.01 -13.93
C THR A 96 -5.13 10.53 -14.16
N PRO A 97 -6.34 10.02 -13.89
CA PRO A 97 -6.76 8.70 -14.36
C PRO A 97 -6.85 8.72 -15.90
N GLN A 98 -5.72 8.89 -16.57
CA GLN A 98 -5.59 8.65 -17.99
C GLN A 98 -5.61 7.14 -18.13
N GLU A 99 -6.83 6.64 -18.39
CA GLU A 99 -7.16 5.34 -18.93
C GLU A 99 -6.30 4.20 -18.37
N VAL A 100 -6.84 3.47 -17.40
CA VAL A 100 -6.33 2.13 -17.07
C VAL A 100 -6.18 1.38 -18.41
N PRO A 101 -4.97 1.04 -18.87
CA PRO A 101 -4.74 0.51 -20.21
C PRO A 101 -5.20 -0.94 -20.23
N GLY A 102 -6.51 -1.13 -20.41
CA GLY A 102 -7.20 -2.41 -20.40
C GLY A 102 -8.05 -2.69 -21.64
N ALA A 103 -8.30 -1.71 -22.51
CA ALA A 103 -9.07 -1.96 -23.74
C ALA A 103 -8.72 -1.07 -24.95
N ALA A 104 -8.12 0.11 -24.74
CA ALA A 104 -7.70 0.94 -25.85
C ALA A 104 -6.45 0.33 -26.52
N ARG A 105 -6.57 -0.05 -27.80
CA ARG A 105 -5.43 -0.50 -28.61
C ARG A 105 -4.31 0.55 -28.50
N PRO A 106 -3.07 0.16 -28.17
CA PRO A 106 -1.98 1.11 -28.04
C PRO A 106 -1.82 1.87 -29.36
N ARG A 107 -1.82 3.20 -29.27
CA ARG A 107 -1.64 4.08 -30.42
C ARG A 107 -0.15 4.28 -30.71
N GLY A 108 0.20 4.56 -31.96
CA GLY A 108 1.56 4.87 -32.40
C GLY A 108 2.23 5.99 -31.60
N ALA A 109 1.47 7.00 -31.17
CA ALA A 109 1.96 8.07 -30.30
C ALA A 109 2.45 7.55 -28.94
N TRP A 110 1.76 6.57 -28.35
CA TRP A 110 2.16 5.93 -27.10
C TRP A 110 3.46 5.13 -27.28
N LEU A 111 3.58 4.38 -28.38
CA LEU A 111 4.82 3.65 -28.70
C LEU A 111 6.02 4.60 -28.85
N ARG A 112 5.83 5.74 -29.55
CA ARG A 112 6.87 6.76 -29.70
C ARG A 112 7.29 7.36 -28.36
N GLN A 113 6.32 7.73 -27.49
CA GLN A 113 6.62 8.24 -26.14
C GLN A 113 7.41 7.23 -25.33
N LEU A 114 7.00 5.96 -25.36
CA LEU A 114 7.67 4.90 -24.62
C LEU A 114 9.10 4.70 -25.13
N ARG A 115 9.30 4.67 -26.44
CA ARG A 115 10.64 4.55 -27.05
C ARG A 115 11.56 5.72 -26.63
N VAL A 116 11.05 6.95 -26.67
CA VAL A 116 11.81 8.15 -26.26
C VAL A 116 12.14 8.11 -24.77
N SER A 117 11.20 7.69 -23.92
CA SER A 117 11.45 7.55 -22.47
C SER A 117 12.54 6.53 -22.12
N MET A 118 12.83 5.61 -23.04
CA MET A 118 13.89 4.63 -22.92
C MET A 118 15.14 5.03 -23.72
N GLU A 119 15.21 6.23 -24.28
CA GLU A 119 16.37 6.69 -25.07
C GLU A 119 16.76 5.70 -26.20
N MET A 120 15.75 5.13 -26.88
CA MET A 120 15.96 4.19 -27.97
C MET A 120 15.72 4.85 -29.33
N THR A 121 16.54 4.53 -30.32
CA THR A 121 16.22 4.85 -31.71
C THR A 121 15.16 3.87 -32.25
N GLN A 122 14.50 4.20 -33.36
CA GLN A 122 13.58 3.25 -34.01
C GLN A 122 14.31 1.97 -34.43
N ARG A 123 15.60 2.06 -34.80
CA ARG A 123 16.45 0.93 -35.16
C ARG A 123 16.70 0.02 -33.95
N ASP A 124 17.00 0.59 -32.79
CA ASP A 124 17.25 -0.20 -31.57
C ASP A 124 15.98 -0.93 -31.14
N LEU A 125 14.83 -0.24 -31.16
CA LEU A 125 13.55 -0.85 -30.82
C LEU A 125 13.20 -1.98 -31.79
N ALA A 126 13.42 -1.76 -33.08
CA ALA A 126 13.21 -2.79 -34.10
C ALA A 126 14.11 -4.03 -33.87
N GLY A 127 15.38 -3.81 -33.51
CA GLY A 127 16.33 -4.87 -33.18
C GLY A 127 15.90 -5.70 -31.96
N GLU A 128 15.46 -5.05 -30.88
CA GLU A 128 14.98 -5.76 -29.68
C GLU A 128 13.62 -6.47 -29.91
N LEU A 129 12.78 -5.97 -30.83
CA LEU A 129 11.50 -6.60 -31.18
C LEU A 129 11.61 -7.66 -32.28
N GLY A 130 12.75 -7.80 -32.95
CA GLY A 130 12.90 -8.69 -34.09
C GLY A 130 12.05 -8.30 -35.32
N VAL A 131 11.77 -7.01 -35.49
CA VAL A 131 11.00 -6.49 -36.65
C VAL A 131 11.85 -5.53 -37.48
N SER A 132 11.39 -5.18 -38.68
CA SER A 132 12.08 -4.15 -39.48
C SER A 132 11.89 -2.76 -38.88
N THR A 133 12.87 -1.86 -39.06
CA THR A 133 12.75 -0.45 -38.64
C THR A 133 11.57 0.25 -39.30
N ASN A 134 11.27 -0.09 -40.55
CA ASN A 134 10.11 0.45 -41.26
C ASN A 134 8.78 0.04 -40.59
N THR A 135 8.67 -1.20 -40.11
CA THR A 135 7.49 -1.66 -39.35
C THR A 135 7.23 -0.79 -38.13
N VAL A 136 8.27 -0.48 -37.35
CA VAL A 136 8.15 0.42 -36.18
C VAL A 136 7.73 1.83 -36.59
N ALA A 137 8.31 2.37 -37.66
CA ALA A 137 7.94 3.70 -38.16
C ALA A 137 6.47 3.77 -38.61
N ARG A 138 5.95 2.72 -39.27
CA ARG A 138 4.54 2.61 -39.66
C ARG A 138 3.61 2.48 -38.44
N TRP A 139 4.02 1.74 -37.41
CA TRP A 139 3.28 1.67 -36.15
C TRP A 139 3.23 3.03 -35.44
N GLU A 140 4.35 3.75 -35.34
CA GLU A 140 4.39 5.08 -34.69
C GLU A 140 3.50 6.11 -35.40
N ARG A 141 3.35 6.01 -36.73
CA ARG A 141 2.47 6.87 -37.54
C ARG A 141 1.01 6.40 -37.58
N ASN A 142 0.68 5.26 -36.97
CA ASN A 142 -0.62 4.59 -37.08
C ASN A 142 -1.01 4.20 -38.52
N GLU A 143 -0.04 3.99 -39.42
CA GLU A 143 -0.31 3.54 -40.80
C GLU A 143 -0.64 2.04 -40.86
N VAL A 144 -0.16 1.27 -39.87
CA VAL A 144 -0.40 -0.16 -39.74
C VAL A 144 -0.83 -0.46 -38.32
N GLU A 145 -1.89 -1.23 -38.18
CA GLU A 145 -2.35 -1.70 -36.87
C GLU A 145 -1.40 -2.76 -36.29
N MET A 146 -1.08 -2.63 -35.01
CA MET A 146 -0.32 -3.64 -34.26
C MET A 146 -1.23 -4.82 -33.93
N ARG A 147 -1.04 -5.95 -34.63
CA ARG A 147 -1.86 -7.17 -34.44
C ARG A 147 -1.79 -7.76 -33.04
N HIS A 148 -0.63 -7.65 -32.37
CA HIS A 148 -0.38 -8.27 -31.07
C HIS A 148 0.19 -7.26 -30.06
N PRO A 149 -0.62 -6.33 -29.55
CA PRO A 149 -0.15 -5.27 -28.64
C PRO A 149 0.37 -5.82 -27.30
N GLN A 150 -0.10 -6.99 -26.87
CA GLN A 150 0.37 -7.65 -25.65
C GLN A 150 1.81 -8.14 -25.80
N MET A 151 2.18 -8.72 -26.95
CA MET A 151 3.56 -9.16 -27.23
C MET A 151 4.53 -7.99 -27.23
N LEU A 152 4.12 -6.86 -27.81
CA LEU A 152 4.91 -5.63 -27.78
C LEU A 152 5.17 -5.18 -26.33
N ARG A 153 4.12 -5.17 -25.49
CA ARG A 153 4.25 -4.80 -24.07
C ARG A 153 5.24 -5.69 -23.32
N LEU A 154 5.12 -7.02 -23.48
CA LEU A 154 6.04 -7.99 -22.87
C LEU A 154 7.48 -7.78 -23.34
N ALA A 155 7.69 -7.55 -24.64
CA ALA A 155 9.02 -7.32 -25.17
C ALA A 155 9.63 -6.02 -24.64
N LEU A 156 8.84 -4.95 -24.50
CA LEU A 156 9.28 -3.68 -23.91
C LEU A 156 9.65 -3.83 -22.43
N ASP A 157 8.86 -4.59 -21.66
CA ASP A 157 9.16 -4.89 -20.26
C ASP A 157 10.47 -5.69 -20.14
N ALA A 158 10.69 -6.66 -21.04
CA ALA A 158 11.95 -7.41 -21.11
C ALA A 158 13.16 -6.50 -21.40
N VAL A 159 13.04 -5.54 -22.32
CA VAL A 159 14.10 -4.55 -22.62
C VAL A 159 14.40 -3.67 -21.41
N ARG A 160 13.36 -3.23 -20.67
CA ARG A 160 13.54 -2.45 -19.43
C ARG A 160 14.32 -3.24 -18.38
N HIS A 161 13.95 -4.50 -18.15
CA HIS A 161 14.66 -5.36 -17.21
C HIS A 161 16.12 -5.59 -17.61
N LYS A 162 16.39 -5.88 -18.88
CA LYS A 162 17.75 -6.10 -19.41
C LYS A 162 18.64 -4.86 -19.25
N ARG A 163 18.09 -3.66 -19.44
CA ARG A 163 18.82 -2.40 -19.21
C ARG A 163 19.06 -2.11 -17.74
N GLY A 164 18.10 -2.41 -16.87
CA GLY A 164 18.29 -2.34 -15.41
C GLY A 164 19.44 -3.23 -14.93
N GLN A 165 19.50 -4.48 -15.43
CA GLN A 165 20.58 -5.42 -15.12
C GLN A 165 21.95 -4.95 -15.58
N ARG A 166 22.05 -4.36 -16.79
CA ARG A 166 23.32 -3.81 -17.28
C ARG A 166 23.85 -2.65 -16.43
N LYS A 167 22.96 -1.81 -15.92
CA LYS A 167 23.34 -0.70 -15.05
C LYS A 167 23.92 -1.21 -13.73
N LEU A 168 23.30 -2.23 -13.15
CA LEU A 168 23.80 -2.88 -11.93
C LEU A 168 25.19 -3.51 -12.15
N SER A 169 25.40 -4.23 -13.26
CA SER A 169 26.72 -4.83 -13.54
C SER A 169 27.82 -3.80 -13.83
N ALA A 170 27.47 -2.63 -14.37
CA ALA A 170 28.44 -1.57 -14.64
C ALA A 170 28.90 -0.89 -13.34
N ASP A 171 27.99 -0.69 -12.39
CA ASP A 171 28.30 -0.09 -11.09
C ASP A 171 29.09 -1.06 -10.19
N ASP A 172 28.82 -2.37 -10.26
CA ASP A 172 29.58 -3.40 -9.51
C ASP A 172 31.05 -3.47 -9.92
N HIS A 173 31.38 -3.19 -11.18
CA HIS A 173 32.78 -3.12 -11.64
C HIS A 173 33.53 -1.86 -11.13
N ILE A 174 32.82 -0.83 -10.67
CA ILE A 174 33.45 0.37 -10.08
C ILE A 174 33.70 0.16 -8.58
N ALA A 175 32.89 -0.68 -7.90
CA ALA A 175 32.99 -0.93 -6.46
C ALA A 175 34.13 -1.89 -6.03
N THR A 176 34.88 -2.48 -6.96
CA THR A 176 36.04 -3.33 -6.62
C THR A 176 37.32 -2.57 -6.28
N ARG A 177 37.30 -1.23 -6.23
CA ARG A 177 38.33 -0.47 -5.52
C ARG A 177 38.06 -0.52 -4.02
N SER A 178 38.77 -1.42 -3.34
CA SER A 178 38.72 -1.69 -1.91
C SER A 178 38.60 -0.41 -1.07
N PRO A 179 37.53 -0.24 -0.28
CA PRO A 179 37.55 0.71 0.81
C PRO A 179 38.47 0.16 1.90
N THR A 180 39.59 0.85 2.14
CA THR A 180 40.46 0.60 3.28
C THR A 180 39.65 0.85 4.55
N HIS A 181 39.10 -0.20 5.14
CA HIS A 181 38.38 -0.15 6.41
C HIS A 181 39.35 0.12 7.56
N GLN A 182 39.23 1.28 8.21
CA GLN A 182 39.61 1.43 9.61
C GLN A 182 38.50 0.80 10.46
N THR A 183 38.82 -0.35 11.05
CA THR A 183 37.99 -1.04 12.03
C THR A 183 38.34 -0.50 13.41
N ALA A 184 37.53 0.41 13.93
CA ALA A 184 37.49 0.70 15.37
C ALA A 184 36.38 -0.17 15.99
N ALA A 185 36.74 -0.95 17.01
CA ALA A 185 35.82 -1.84 17.71
C ALA A 185 34.73 -1.04 18.45
N PRO A 186 33.44 -1.39 18.32
CA PRO A 186 32.39 -0.72 19.05
C PRO A 186 32.34 -1.22 20.49
N GLU A 187 32.45 -0.29 21.44
CA GLU A 187 32.24 -0.54 22.85
C GLU A 187 30.75 -0.83 23.15
N SER A 188 30.58 -1.82 24.01
CA SER A 188 29.36 -2.55 24.35
C SER A 188 28.22 -1.70 24.91
N GLY A 189 27.04 -1.78 24.29
CA GLY A 189 25.75 -1.54 24.94
C GLY A 189 24.77 -0.60 24.24
N ALA A 190 25.24 0.23 23.30
CA ALA A 190 24.37 1.10 22.51
C ALA A 190 23.90 0.36 21.25
N GLY A 191 22.59 0.24 21.04
CA GLY A 191 22.02 -0.38 19.83
C GLY A 191 22.63 0.22 18.55
N THR A 192 22.77 -0.60 17.51
CA THR A 192 23.44 -0.16 16.28
C THR A 192 22.57 0.88 15.59
N LEU A 193 23.05 2.12 15.49
CA LEU A 193 22.39 3.19 14.73
C LEU A 193 22.78 3.08 13.26
N PHE A 194 21.79 2.96 12.38
CA PHE A 194 21.96 2.84 10.95
C PHE A 194 21.28 4.02 10.24
N ARG A 195 22.08 4.98 9.75
CA ARG A 195 21.57 6.17 9.03
C ARG A 195 21.41 5.89 7.54
N LEU A 196 20.18 6.01 7.04
CA LEU A 196 19.86 5.76 5.64
C LEU A 196 20.40 6.85 4.69
N ALA A 197 20.45 8.10 5.15
CA ALA A 197 20.94 9.21 4.32
C ALA A 197 22.40 9.03 3.90
N GLU A 198 23.24 8.46 4.78
CA GLU A 198 24.67 8.20 4.52
C GLU A 198 24.88 7.10 3.46
N ARG A 199 23.87 6.25 3.23
CA ARG A 199 23.90 5.15 2.25
C ARG A 199 23.31 5.51 0.88
N GLY A 200 23.01 6.80 0.64
CA GLY A 200 22.51 7.29 -0.65
C GLY A 200 21.08 6.84 -0.98
N ALA A 201 20.20 6.79 0.02
CA ALA A 201 18.85 6.23 -0.09
C ALA A 201 17.81 7.15 -0.77
N THR A 202 18.18 7.99 -1.74
CA THR A 202 17.18 8.68 -2.55
C THR A 202 16.61 7.71 -3.59
N PHE A 203 15.34 7.31 -3.41
CA PHE A 203 14.54 6.49 -4.35
C PHE A 203 14.88 4.99 -4.42
N ALA A 204 14.92 4.31 -3.27
CA ALA A 204 15.23 2.89 -3.22
C ALA A 204 14.05 2.00 -3.71
N THR A 205 14.37 1.00 -4.54
CA THR A 205 13.48 -0.10 -4.94
C THR A 205 13.48 -1.20 -3.87
N ARG A 206 12.61 -2.21 -4.01
CA ARG A 206 12.59 -3.38 -3.14
C ARG A 206 13.95 -4.09 -3.09
N GLU A 207 14.62 -4.28 -4.24
CA GLU A 207 15.94 -4.95 -4.24
C GLU A 207 16.96 -4.19 -3.41
N ARG A 208 16.89 -2.85 -3.42
CA ARG A 208 17.80 -2.01 -2.63
C ARG A 208 17.46 -2.04 -1.14
N ALA A 209 16.20 -2.23 -0.76
CA ALA A 209 15.83 -2.50 0.63
C ALA A 209 16.47 -3.81 1.13
N GLU A 210 16.40 -4.87 0.32
CA GLU A 210 17.00 -6.17 0.62
C GLU A 210 18.53 -6.06 0.72
N ALA A 211 19.17 -5.35 -0.22
CA ALA A 211 20.62 -5.10 -0.18
C ALA A 211 21.06 -4.21 1.00
N LEU A 212 20.24 -3.25 1.44
CA LEU A 212 20.53 -2.47 2.64
C LEU A 212 20.40 -3.34 3.90
N ALA A 213 19.34 -4.15 3.96
CA ALA A 213 19.07 -5.00 5.11
C ALA A 213 20.06 -6.16 5.25
N SER A 214 20.73 -6.59 4.18
CA SER A 214 21.78 -7.62 4.25
C SER A 214 22.97 -7.17 5.10
N GLY A 215 23.32 -5.88 5.07
CA GLY A 215 24.43 -5.28 5.82
C GLY A 215 24.09 -4.84 7.25
N ILE A 216 22.86 -5.04 7.70
CA ILE A 216 22.45 -4.70 9.07
C ILE A 216 22.83 -5.87 10.00
N PRO A 217 23.53 -5.61 11.12
CA PRO A 217 23.87 -6.66 12.08
C PRO A 217 22.61 -7.23 12.75
N GLU A 218 22.71 -8.47 13.21
CA GLU A 218 21.65 -9.10 14.01
C GLU A 218 21.60 -8.45 15.40
N GLY A 219 20.39 -8.23 15.93
CA GLY A 219 20.16 -7.63 17.24
C GLY A 219 19.19 -6.45 17.22
N ASP A 220 19.34 -5.56 18.19
CA ASP A 220 18.55 -4.34 18.33
C ASP A 220 19.13 -3.24 17.43
N VAL A 221 18.33 -2.83 16.44
CA VAL A 221 18.76 -1.88 15.41
C VAL A 221 17.88 -0.64 15.46
N THR A 222 18.51 0.53 15.42
CA THR A 222 17.81 1.80 15.21
C THR A 222 18.10 2.27 13.80
N ILE A 223 17.07 2.39 12.96
CA ILE A 223 17.19 2.89 11.59
C ILE A 223 16.72 4.33 11.56
N ASP A 224 17.60 5.22 11.16
CA ASP A 224 17.34 6.65 11.07
C ASP A 224 17.07 7.06 9.61
N PHE A 225 15.85 7.52 9.37
CA PHE A 225 15.36 8.05 8.09
C PHE A 225 15.56 9.56 7.98
N SER A 226 16.21 10.22 8.96
CA SER A 226 16.50 11.64 8.89
C SER A 226 17.23 11.98 7.58
N GLY A 227 16.68 12.94 6.82
CA GLY A 227 17.18 13.31 5.50
C GLY A 227 16.57 12.55 4.32
N VAL A 228 15.79 11.48 4.55
CA VAL A 228 15.01 10.80 3.52
C VAL A 228 13.70 11.56 3.30
N LYS A 229 13.61 12.30 2.20
CA LYS A 229 12.42 13.12 1.89
C LYS A 229 11.18 12.28 1.57
N ALA A 230 11.37 11.12 0.96
CA ALA A 230 10.29 10.21 0.57
C ALA A 230 10.82 8.78 0.44
N ALA A 231 9.98 7.80 0.78
CA ALA A 231 10.22 6.39 0.54
C ALA A 231 9.03 5.77 -0.18
N SER A 232 9.28 4.88 -1.14
CA SER A 232 8.20 4.19 -1.83
C SER A 232 7.53 3.16 -0.91
N PRO A 233 6.23 2.87 -1.07
CA PRO A 233 5.56 1.83 -0.29
C PRO A 233 6.19 0.44 -0.44
N SER A 234 6.68 0.10 -1.63
CA SER A 234 7.36 -1.17 -1.89
C SER A 234 8.73 -1.26 -1.20
N PHE A 235 9.44 -0.14 -1.08
CA PHE A 235 10.67 -0.07 -0.30
C PHE A 235 10.43 -0.31 1.18
N LEU A 236 9.50 0.43 1.80
CA LEU A 236 9.20 0.26 3.22
C LEU A 236 8.70 -1.16 3.52
N ASP A 237 7.86 -1.73 2.65
CA ASP A 237 7.38 -3.10 2.83
C ASP A 237 8.50 -4.14 2.71
N GLY A 238 9.40 -3.98 1.73
CA GLY A 238 10.59 -4.82 1.59
C GLY A 238 11.50 -4.72 2.82
N LEU A 239 11.82 -3.49 3.23
CA LEU A 239 12.69 -3.22 4.37
C LEU A 239 12.13 -3.77 5.68
N ILE A 240 10.88 -3.45 6.00
CA ILE A 240 10.20 -3.95 7.21
C ILE A 240 10.11 -5.47 7.17
N GLY A 241 9.88 -6.06 6.00
CA GLY A 241 9.89 -7.51 5.83
C GLY A 241 11.20 -8.16 6.24
N VAL A 242 12.31 -7.73 5.64
CA VAL A 242 13.63 -8.30 5.95
C VAL A 242 14.02 -8.05 7.41
N LEU A 243 13.76 -6.86 7.93
CA LEU A 243 14.07 -6.54 9.33
C LEU A 243 13.27 -7.39 10.30
N SER A 244 12.00 -7.67 10.00
CA SER A 244 11.15 -8.48 10.86
C SER A 244 11.64 -9.93 10.99
N GLU A 245 12.36 -10.44 9.99
CA GLU A 245 12.92 -11.79 9.97
C GLU A 245 14.27 -11.86 10.68
N ARG A 246 15.05 -10.77 10.65
CA ARG A 246 16.46 -10.78 11.11
C ARG A 246 16.70 -10.12 12.47
N THR A 247 15.82 -9.22 12.90
CA THR A 247 16.03 -8.42 14.12
C THR A 247 15.02 -8.78 15.20
N ALA A 248 15.47 -8.75 16.46
CA ALA A 248 14.58 -8.96 17.60
C ALA A 248 13.68 -7.74 17.84
N SER A 249 14.29 -6.55 17.73
CA SER A 249 13.62 -5.25 17.87
C SER A 249 14.24 -4.24 16.90
N THR A 250 13.39 -3.51 16.20
CA THR A 250 13.80 -2.40 15.32
C THR A 250 13.10 -1.11 15.75
N ALA A 251 13.86 -0.04 15.95
CA ALA A 251 13.32 1.31 16.09
C ALA A 251 13.48 2.05 14.76
N LEU A 252 12.38 2.56 14.19
CA LEU A 252 12.44 3.45 13.03
C LEU A 252 12.36 4.88 13.54
N THR A 253 13.30 5.74 13.17
CA THR A 253 13.38 7.14 13.63
C THR A 253 13.55 8.08 12.43
N GLY A 254 13.28 9.38 12.61
CA GLY A 254 13.45 10.36 11.54
C GLY A 254 12.50 10.19 10.34
N LEU A 255 11.40 9.45 10.51
CA LEU A 255 10.36 9.30 9.50
C LEU A 255 9.59 10.62 9.35
N THR A 256 9.20 10.97 8.12
CA THR A 256 8.18 12.00 7.92
C THR A 256 6.81 11.47 8.35
N VAL A 257 5.86 12.35 8.69
CA VAL A 257 4.50 11.97 9.12
C VAL A 257 3.82 11.00 8.13
N GLU A 258 3.98 11.24 6.83
CA GLU A 258 3.43 10.37 5.79
C GLU A 258 4.08 8.98 5.78
N MET A 259 5.41 8.93 5.94
CA MET A 259 6.16 7.68 6.00
C MET A 259 5.85 6.89 7.28
N GLU A 260 5.62 7.58 8.39
CA GLU A 260 5.23 6.96 9.66
C GLU A 260 3.85 6.30 9.56
N GLN A 261 2.86 7.00 9.00
CA GLN A 261 1.53 6.43 8.75
C GLN A 261 1.61 5.20 7.83
N LEU A 262 2.40 5.29 6.76
CA LEU A 262 2.60 4.19 5.82
C LEU A 262 3.32 3.00 6.47
N ALA A 263 4.36 3.24 7.27
CA ALA A 263 5.09 2.21 8.02
C ALA A 263 4.17 1.54 9.05
N GLY A 264 3.36 2.31 9.78
CA GLY A 264 2.37 1.79 10.73
C GLY A 264 1.37 0.85 10.06
N LEU A 265 0.83 1.22 8.90
CA LEU A 265 -0.06 0.36 8.12
C LEU A 265 0.63 -0.94 7.66
N ILE A 266 1.90 -0.86 7.24
CA ILE A 266 2.68 -2.03 6.81
C ILE A 266 2.96 -2.97 8.00
N VAL A 267 3.39 -2.43 9.14
CA VAL A 267 3.65 -3.18 10.37
C VAL A 267 2.39 -3.87 10.87
N ALA A 268 1.25 -3.16 10.89
CA ALA A 268 -0.04 -3.73 11.26
C ALA A 268 -0.47 -4.83 10.30
N ARG A 269 -0.34 -4.61 8.98
CA ARG A 269 -0.67 -5.61 7.95
C ARG A 269 0.17 -6.88 8.06
N ARG A 270 1.44 -6.76 8.44
CA ARG A 270 2.36 -7.90 8.62
C ARG A 270 2.24 -8.57 9.99
N GLY A 271 1.53 -7.97 10.94
CA GLY A 271 1.39 -8.52 12.29
C GLY A 271 2.69 -8.47 13.11
N VAL A 272 3.57 -7.51 12.82
CA VAL A 272 4.92 -7.40 13.44
C VAL A 272 5.02 -6.27 14.48
N GLY A 273 3.88 -5.78 14.98
CA GLY A 273 3.81 -4.60 15.87
C GLY A 273 4.67 -4.67 17.13
N GLY A 274 4.87 -5.85 17.72
CA GLY A 274 5.71 -6.00 18.92
C GLY A 274 7.22 -5.86 18.67
N ARG A 275 7.66 -5.88 17.41
CA ARG A 275 9.08 -5.81 17.02
C ARG A 275 9.49 -4.43 16.51
N PHE A 276 8.54 -3.55 16.23
CA PHE A 276 8.82 -2.23 15.66
C PHE A 276 8.37 -1.13 16.61
N ARG A 277 9.32 -0.27 16.99
CA ARG A 277 9.00 1.00 17.66
C ARG A 277 8.99 2.11 16.62
N LEU A 278 7.80 2.65 16.38
CA LEU A 278 7.61 3.89 15.63
C LEU A 278 7.67 5.06 16.62
N PRO A 279 8.11 6.26 16.21
CA PRO A 279 8.03 7.43 17.06
C PRO A 279 6.56 7.68 17.40
N ALA A 280 6.27 8.23 18.58
CA ALA A 280 4.92 8.68 18.86
C ALA A 280 4.67 9.96 18.05
N ALA A 281 3.74 9.91 17.09
CA ALA A 281 3.25 11.08 16.36
C ALA A 281 2.73 12.19 17.28
#